data_AF-A0A969SNX1-F1
#
_entry.id   AF-A0A969SNX1-F1
#
_cell.length_a   1.000
_cell.length_b   1.000
_cell.length_c   1.000
_cell.angle_alpha   90.00
_cell.angle_beta   90.00
_cell.angle_gamma   90.00
#
_symmetry.space_group_name_H-M   'P 1'
#
loop_
_entity.id
_entity.type
_entity.pdbx_description
1 polymer ?
#
loop_
_entity_poly.entity_id
_entity_poly.type
_entity_poly.pdbx_seq_one_letter_code
_entity_poly.pdbx_strand_id
1 'polypeptide(L)'
;MVSPTKYWQMQILPIGEDVQLKHHREISKAKEFFQTQFPHLSNKPTLSTEENKQVQTVLWEIFRSDDDISQRAIAQRAAPCWSIAGLCLRCYVSHRILITCKKIPHIYNVSAENLFSYTDLLPFVLNDDGKALVILDSEGKTQYILNDRDGTTRPIAKGGEFFSVEVLRKFNPNLGSNESLDNWTHRLTRQNENIKSFLWEFGLATPSDWGLLCKSIPRSLSGLLSTEDYEIVKAFQTVYQRDRLNTRQRGRCSEPTASQLQEMLHLLQQQILLFLIIH
;
A
#
# COMPACT_ATOMS: atom_id res chain seq x y z
N MET A 1 -18.85 -14.38 -3.58
CA MET A 1 -18.51 -15.28 -4.70
C MET A 1 -17.39 -14.66 -5.53
N VAL A 2 -16.35 -15.43 -5.85
CA VAL A 2 -15.15 -14.93 -6.55
C VAL A 2 -14.80 -15.84 -7.72
N SER A 3 -14.50 -15.31 -8.90
CA SER A 3 -14.04 -16.17 -10.01
C SER A 3 -12.69 -16.80 -9.68
N PRO A 4 -12.47 -18.11 -9.94
CA PRO A 4 -11.18 -18.76 -9.74
C PRO A 4 -10.06 -18.09 -10.54
N THR A 5 -10.40 -17.48 -11.69
CA THR A 5 -9.45 -16.75 -12.56
C THR A 5 -8.62 -15.71 -11.84
N LYS A 6 -9.10 -15.17 -10.71
CA LYS A 6 -8.34 -14.21 -9.91
C LYS A 6 -7.05 -14.77 -9.33
N TYR A 7 -6.88 -16.10 -9.27
CA TYR A 7 -5.64 -16.74 -8.84
C TYR A 7 -4.59 -16.87 -9.94
N TRP A 8 -4.91 -16.55 -11.20
CA TRP A 8 -3.94 -16.55 -12.30
C TRP A 8 -4.06 -15.36 -13.25
N GLN A 9 -4.97 -14.43 -12.97
CA GLN A 9 -5.03 -13.13 -13.62
C GLN A 9 -4.53 -12.09 -12.64
N MET A 10 -3.44 -11.41 -12.98
CA MET A 10 -2.90 -10.32 -12.18
C MET A 10 -3.39 -8.98 -12.73
N GLN A 11 -3.90 -8.11 -11.85
CA GLN A 11 -4.13 -6.72 -12.22
C GLN A 11 -2.78 -6.05 -12.49
N ILE A 12 -2.71 -5.24 -13.54
CA ILE A 12 -1.51 -4.50 -13.93
C ILE A 12 -1.80 -3.01 -13.98
N LEU A 13 -0.77 -2.19 -13.72
CA LEU A 13 -0.89 -0.75 -13.91
C LEU A 13 -1.20 -0.44 -15.38
N PRO A 14 -2.22 0.38 -15.68
CA PRO A 14 -2.35 0.95 -17.00
C PRO A 14 -1.21 1.96 -17.19
N ILE A 15 -0.23 1.64 -18.03
CA ILE A 15 0.86 2.55 -18.38
C ILE A 15 0.65 2.97 -19.84
N GLY A 16 0.60 4.28 -20.12
CA GLY A 16 0.48 4.85 -21.48
C GLY A 16 -0.95 4.99 -22.00
N GLU A 17 -1.10 5.07 -23.33
CA GLU A 17 -2.39 5.24 -24.03
C GLU A 17 -3.33 4.01 -23.95
N ASP A 18 -2.83 2.89 -23.42
CA ASP A 18 -3.53 1.61 -23.23
C ASP A 18 -4.51 1.59 -22.04
N VAL A 19 -4.99 2.76 -21.61
CA VAL A 19 -6.06 2.88 -20.59
C VAL A 19 -7.36 2.17 -21.03
N GLN A 20 -7.49 1.85 -22.32
CA GLN A 20 -8.64 1.10 -22.87
C GLN A 20 -8.41 -0.41 -23.03
N LEU A 21 -7.19 -0.92 -22.80
CA LEU A 21 -6.87 -2.34 -22.92
C LEU A 21 -6.94 -3.04 -21.55
N LYS A 22 -7.26 -4.34 -21.58
CA LYS A 22 -7.49 -5.19 -20.40
C LYS A 22 -6.44 -4.93 -19.31
N HIS A 23 -6.85 -4.35 -18.18
CA HIS A 23 -6.00 -4.08 -17.01
C HIS A 23 -5.56 -5.32 -16.23
N HIS A 24 -5.60 -6.50 -16.86
CA HIS A 24 -5.19 -7.74 -16.25
C HIS A 24 -4.39 -8.59 -17.24
N ARG A 25 -3.38 -9.28 -16.70
CA ARG A 25 -2.54 -10.24 -17.43
C ARG A 25 -2.82 -11.64 -16.92
N GLU A 26 -3.06 -12.58 -17.82
CA GLU A 26 -3.06 -14.00 -17.50
C GLU A 26 -1.63 -14.50 -17.30
N ILE A 27 -1.39 -15.20 -16.19
CA ILE A 27 -0.09 -15.76 -15.80
C ILE A 27 -0.15 -17.28 -15.96
N SER A 28 0.39 -17.79 -17.08
CA SER A 28 0.27 -19.20 -17.46
C SER A 28 0.75 -20.17 -16.37
N LYS A 29 1.91 -19.89 -15.76
CA LYS A 29 2.46 -20.73 -14.67
C LYS A 29 1.50 -20.84 -13.47
N ALA A 30 0.88 -19.72 -13.09
CA ALA A 30 -0.09 -19.70 -12.00
C ALA A 30 -1.37 -20.47 -12.37
N LYS A 31 -1.83 -20.34 -13.63
CA LYS A 31 -3.00 -21.05 -14.14
C LYS A 31 -2.80 -22.56 -14.14
N GLU A 32 -1.70 -23.03 -14.73
CA GLU A 32 -1.33 -24.45 -14.78
C GLU A 32 -1.22 -25.03 -13.38
N PHE A 33 -0.49 -24.36 -12.48
CA PHE A 33 -0.35 -24.77 -11.09
C PHE A 33 -1.70 -24.83 -10.36
N PHE A 34 -2.54 -23.79 -10.51
CA PHE A 34 -3.86 -23.77 -9.89
C PHE A 34 -4.76 -24.91 -10.40
N GLN A 35 -4.71 -25.21 -11.70
CA GLN A 35 -5.46 -26.30 -12.31
C GLN A 35 -5.01 -27.67 -11.80
N THR A 36 -3.71 -27.85 -11.56
CA THR A 36 -3.18 -29.09 -10.97
C THR A 36 -3.58 -29.22 -9.49
N GLN A 37 -3.48 -28.15 -8.70
CA GLN A 37 -3.79 -28.20 -7.26
C GLN A 37 -5.30 -28.25 -6.97
N PHE A 38 -6.12 -27.60 -7.80
CA PHE A 38 -7.57 -27.47 -7.59
C PHE A 38 -8.37 -27.79 -8.87
N PRO A 39 -8.29 -29.02 -9.41
CA PRO A 39 -8.90 -29.37 -10.69
C PRO A 39 -10.42 -29.16 -10.69
N HIS A 40 -11.10 -29.50 -9.59
CA HIS A 40 -12.56 -29.36 -9.46
C HIS A 40 -13.04 -27.91 -9.33
N LEU A 41 -12.16 -26.99 -8.91
CA LEU A 41 -12.50 -25.59 -8.69
C LEU A 41 -12.19 -24.73 -9.92
N SER A 42 -11.21 -25.14 -10.73
CA SER A 42 -10.67 -24.35 -11.84
C SER A 42 -11.69 -24.06 -12.95
N ASN A 43 -12.63 -24.98 -13.16
CA ASN A 43 -13.67 -24.86 -14.18
C ASN A 43 -14.95 -24.21 -13.65
N LYS A 44 -15.03 -23.87 -12.36
CA LYS A 44 -16.22 -23.22 -11.79
C LYS A 44 -16.28 -21.75 -12.24
N PRO A 45 -17.49 -21.21 -12.50
CA PRO A 45 -17.62 -19.78 -12.81
C PRO A 45 -17.26 -18.92 -11.59
N THR A 46 -17.61 -19.40 -10.38
CA THR A 46 -17.37 -18.73 -9.11
C THR A 46 -17.08 -19.74 -8.00
N LEU A 47 -16.28 -19.29 -7.03
CA LEU A 47 -16.03 -19.95 -5.75
C LEU A 47 -16.95 -19.37 -4.68
N SER A 48 -17.49 -20.25 -3.85
CA SER A 48 -18.11 -19.88 -2.58
C SER A 48 -17.08 -19.27 -1.62
N THR A 49 -17.56 -18.66 -0.53
CA THR A 49 -16.69 -18.08 0.48
C THR A 49 -15.79 -19.13 1.13
N GLU A 50 -16.32 -20.33 1.40
CA GLU A 50 -15.56 -21.41 2.05
C GLU A 50 -14.52 -22.03 1.11
N GLU A 51 -14.88 -22.29 -0.15
CA GLU A 51 -13.91 -22.77 -1.15
C GLU A 51 -12.77 -21.77 -1.36
N ASN A 52 -13.11 -20.48 -1.42
CA ASN A 52 -12.11 -19.44 -1.58
C ASN A 52 -11.17 -19.36 -0.36
N LYS A 53 -11.71 -19.52 0.85
CA LYS A 53 -10.92 -19.58 2.08
C LYS A 53 -10.00 -20.80 2.09
N GLN A 54 -10.52 -21.98 1.73
CA GLN A 54 -9.72 -23.20 1.63
C GLN A 54 -8.57 -23.07 0.63
N VAL A 55 -8.84 -22.53 -0.56
CA VAL A 55 -7.81 -22.25 -1.57
C VAL A 55 -6.73 -21.32 -1.01
N GLN A 56 -7.11 -20.24 -0.32
CA GLN A 56 -6.16 -19.29 0.27
C GLN A 56 -5.30 -19.95 1.34
N THR A 57 -5.90 -20.77 2.22
CA THR A 57 -5.17 -21.49 3.27
C THR A 57 -4.15 -22.45 2.66
N VAL A 58 -4.56 -23.30 1.72
CA VAL A 58 -3.67 -24.28 1.07
C VAL A 58 -2.52 -23.58 0.34
N LEU A 59 -2.82 -22.56 -0.48
CA LEU A 59 -1.77 -21.83 -1.19
C LEU A 59 -0.83 -21.09 -0.23
N TRP A 60 -1.34 -20.59 0.89
CA TRP A 60 -0.53 -19.92 1.90
C TRP A 60 0.39 -20.90 2.62
N GLU A 61 -0.09 -22.08 2.98
CA GLU A 61 0.71 -23.16 3.59
C GLU A 61 1.84 -23.59 2.65
N ILE A 62 1.54 -23.82 1.36
CA ILE A 62 2.56 -24.14 0.36
C ILE A 62 3.56 -22.99 0.22
N PHE A 63 3.11 -21.73 0.19
CA PHE A 63 4.00 -20.57 0.10
C PHE A 63 4.92 -20.41 1.33
N ARG A 64 4.45 -20.84 2.51
CA ARG A 64 5.14 -20.73 3.80
C ARG A 64 5.91 -21.98 4.22
N SER A 65 5.80 -23.09 3.50
CA SER A 65 6.40 -24.36 3.90
C SER A 65 7.90 -24.20 4.14
N ASP A 66 8.35 -24.68 5.31
CA ASP A 66 9.66 -24.40 5.89
C ASP A 66 10.73 -25.38 5.40
N ASP A 67 11.10 -25.28 4.14
CA ASP A 67 12.36 -25.85 3.64
C ASP A 67 13.45 -24.77 3.68
N ASP A 68 14.73 -25.07 3.91
CA ASP A 68 15.79 -24.06 3.83
C ASP A 68 15.88 -23.50 2.39
N ILE A 69 15.92 -22.19 2.19
CA ILE A 69 16.00 -21.53 0.86
C ILE A 69 17.17 -22.07 0.04
N SER A 70 18.28 -22.36 0.71
CA SER A 70 19.47 -22.95 0.10
C SER A 70 19.20 -24.38 -0.39
N GLN A 71 18.37 -25.15 0.33
CA GLN A 71 17.90 -26.47 -0.10
C GLN A 71 16.77 -26.38 -1.13
N ARG A 72 15.94 -25.31 -1.10
CA ARG A 72 14.84 -25.04 -2.06
C ARG A 72 15.32 -24.75 -3.48
N ALA A 73 16.52 -24.20 -3.65
CA ALA A 73 17.07 -23.80 -4.95
C ALA A 73 17.74 -24.95 -5.72
N ILE A 74 18.22 -25.99 -5.01
CA ILE A 74 19.21 -26.94 -5.56
C ILE A 74 18.56 -28.18 -6.22
N ALA A 75 17.26 -28.45 -6.00
CA ALA A 75 16.70 -29.75 -6.34
C ALA A 75 15.98 -29.91 -7.70
N GLN A 76 15.59 -28.86 -8.44
CA GLN A 76 14.75 -29.03 -9.65
C GLN A 76 15.01 -28.01 -10.77
N ARG A 77 14.96 -28.46 -12.04
CA ARG A 77 15.04 -27.64 -13.27
C ARG A 77 13.75 -26.84 -13.58
N ALA A 78 12.86 -26.71 -12.59
CA ALA A 78 11.56 -26.06 -12.72
C ALA A 78 11.29 -25.17 -11.49
N ALA A 79 10.59 -24.06 -11.69
CA ALA A 79 10.12 -23.19 -10.62
C ALA A 79 9.46 -24.02 -9.50
N PRO A 80 9.91 -23.86 -8.25
CA PRO A 80 9.41 -24.66 -7.16
C PRO A 80 7.97 -24.25 -6.81
N CYS A 81 7.16 -25.24 -6.43
CA CYS A 81 5.72 -25.12 -6.20
C CYS A 81 5.33 -23.96 -5.28
N TRP A 82 6.11 -23.72 -4.23
CA TRP A 82 5.90 -22.67 -3.24
C TRP A 82 6.03 -21.26 -3.82
N SER A 83 6.96 -21.03 -4.75
CA SER A 83 7.08 -19.74 -5.45
C SER A 83 5.86 -19.46 -6.35
N ILE A 84 5.30 -20.51 -6.97
CA ILE A 84 4.11 -20.41 -7.82
C ILE A 84 2.84 -20.25 -6.97
N ALA A 85 2.76 -20.91 -5.82
CA ALA A 85 1.66 -20.70 -4.87
C ALA A 85 1.59 -19.24 -4.38
N GLY A 86 2.76 -18.65 -4.06
CA GLY A 86 2.88 -17.22 -3.77
C GLY A 86 2.43 -16.35 -4.94
N LEU A 87 2.78 -16.69 -6.18
CA LEU A 87 2.32 -16.00 -7.38
C LEU A 87 0.80 -16.07 -7.55
N CYS A 88 0.17 -17.23 -7.29
CA CYS A 88 -1.29 -17.36 -7.32
C CYS A 88 -1.98 -16.43 -6.31
N LEU A 89 -1.45 -16.38 -5.08
CA LEU A 89 -1.96 -15.49 -4.04
C LEU A 89 -1.75 -14.01 -4.39
N ARG A 90 -0.60 -13.65 -4.98
CA ARG A 90 -0.34 -12.27 -5.44
C ARG A 90 -1.31 -11.85 -6.54
N CYS A 91 -1.63 -12.76 -7.48
CA CYS A 91 -2.69 -12.51 -8.46
C CYS A 91 -3.99 -12.15 -7.73
N TYR A 92 -4.44 -12.98 -6.78
CA TYR A 92 -5.66 -12.72 -6.04
C TYR A 92 -5.64 -11.38 -5.28
N VAL A 93 -4.53 -11.12 -4.57
CA VAL A 93 -4.31 -9.88 -3.80
C VAL A 93 -4.36 -8.64 -4.69
N SER A 94 -3.83 -8.69 -5.92
CA SER A 94 -3.86 -7.56 -6.86
C SER A 94 -5.29 -7.08 -7.17
N HIS A 95 -6.26 -8.00 -7.30
CA HIS A 95 -7.68 -7.64 -7.47
C HIS A 95 -8.24 -6.95 -6.23
N ARG A 96 -7.87 -7.44 -5.04
CA ARG A 96 -8.33 -6.85 -3.76
C ARG A 96 -7.71 -5.48 -3.51
N ILE A 97 -6.47 -5.25 -3.91
CA ILE A 97 -5.82 -3.94 -3.90
C ILE A 97 -6.59 -2.97 -4.81
N LEU A 98 -6.87 -3.36 -6.07
CA LEU A 98 -7.61 -2.52 -7.01
C LEU A 98 -9.01 -2.15 -6.48
N ILE A 99 -9.75 -3.13 -5.96
CA ILE A 99 -11.07 -2.88 -5.34
C ILE A 99 -10.96 -1.90 -4.17
N THR A 100 -9.91 -2.02 -3.36
CA THR A 100 -9.69 -1.12 -2.22
C THR A 100 -9.37 0.29 -2.70
N CYS A 101 -8.50 0.46 -3.70
CA CYS A 101 -8.18 1.77 -4.28
C CYS A 101 -9.42 2.45 -4.84
N LYS A 102 -10.29 1.71 -5.55
CA LYS A 102 -11.57 2.24 -6.06
C LYS A 102 -12.50 2.77 -4.96
N LYS A 103 -12.41 2.23 -3.74
CA LYS A 103 -13.24 2.67 -2.60
C LYS A 103 -12.68 3.92 -1.90
N ILE A 104 -11.39 4.18 -1.99
CA ILE A 104 -10.75 5.28 -1.24
C ILE A 104 -11.33 6.66 -1.59
N PRO A 105 -11.50 7.05 -2.87
CA PRO A 105 -12.10 8.35 -3.20
C PRO A 105 -13.49 8.55 -2.58
N HIS A 106 -14.31 7.50 -2.54
CA HIS A 106 -15.65 7.54 -1.95
C HIS A 106 -15.63 7.69 -0.43
N ILE A 107 -14.63 7.13 0.26
CA ILE A 107 -14.48 7.28 1.72
C ILE A 107 -14.25 8.75 2.11
N TYR A 108 -13.61 9.52 1.23
CA TYR A 108 -13.26 10.92 1.47
C TYR A 108 -14.14 11.90 0.68
N ASN A 109 -15.24 11.44 0.07
CA ASN A 109 -16.17 12.26 -0.73
C ASN A 109 -15.50 13.11 -1.84
N VAL A 110 -14.41 12.62 -2.42
CA VAL A 110 -13.55 13.35 -3.38
C VAL A 110 -14.24 13.60 -4.73
N SER A 111 -15.30 12.85 -5.04
CA SER A 111 -15.99 12.89 -6.33
C SER A 111 -16.66 14.22 -6.68
N ALA A 112 -16.85 15.14 -5.72
CA ALA A 112 -17.39 16.47 -6.00
C ALA A 112 -16.33 17.46 -6.49
N GLU A 113 -15.06 17.25 -6.13
CA GLU A 113 -13.97 18.23 -6.32
C GLU A 113 -12.87 17.74 -7.28
N ASN A 114 -12.95 16.51 -7.80
CA ASN A 114 -11.97 15.91 -8.71
C ASN A 114 -10.51 15.99 -8.22
N LEU A 115 -10.28 15.99 -6.89
CA LEU A 115 -8.92 16.16 -6.33
C LEU A 115 -7.96 15.06 -6.80
N PHE A 116 -8.44 13.82 -6.85
CA PHE A 116 -7.72 12.67 -7.42
C PHE A 116 -8.71 11.54 -7.78
N SER A 117 -8.24 10.60 -8.59
CA SER A 117 -8.92 9.36 -8.97
C SER A 117 -8.25 8.14 -8.31
N TYR A 118 -8.96 7.02 -8.23
CA TYR A 118 -8.37 5.77 -7.74
C TYR A 118 -7.13 5.32 -8.53
N THR A 119 -7.01 5.74 -9.80
CA THR A 119 -5.87 5.46 -10.68
C THR A 119 -4.59 6.07 -10.15
N ASP A 120 -4.66 7.23 -9.50
CA ASP A 120 -3.51 7.92 -8.92
C ASP A 120 -2.93 7.17 -7.71
N LEU A 121 -3.73 6.29 -7.10
CA LEU A 121 -3.30 5.45 -5.97
C LEU A 121 -2.58 4.19 -6.41
N LEU A 122 -2.86 3.69 -7.62
CA LEU A 122 -2.39 2.37 -8.06
C LEU A 122 -0.86 2.25 -8.09
N PRO A 123 -0.07 3.25 -8.56
CA PRO A 123 1.39 3.15 -8.60
C PRO A 123 2.05 2.85 -7.26
N PHE A 124 1.40 3.19 -6.14
CA PHE A 124 1.93 2.99 -4.80
C PHE A 124 1.77 1.56 -4.25
N VAL A 125 0.84 0.78 -4.81
CA VAL A 125 0.44 -0.52 -4.22
C VAL A 125 0.29 -1.65 -5.23
N LEU A 126 0.18 -1.33 -6.52
CA LEU A 126 0.04 -2.29 -7.61
C LEU A 126 1.36 -2.35 -8.40
N ASN A 127 2.46 -2.54 -7.68
CA ASN A 127 3.82 -2.55 -8.23
C ASN A 127 4.29 -3.93 -8.70
N ASP A 128 3.35 -4.84 -8.96
CA ASP A 128 3.58 -6.24 -9.30
C ASP A 128 2.93 -6.57 -10.65
N ASP A 129 3.69 -7.15 -11.56
CA ASP A 129 3.24 -7.52 -12.90
C ASP A 129 3.24 -9.04 -13.16
N GLY A 130 3.59 -9.83 -12.14
CA GLY A 130 3.51 -11.28 -12.13
C GLY A 130 4.63 -11.97 -12.90
N LYS A 131 5.61 -11.24 -13.44
CA LYS A 131 6.76 -11.84 -14.14
C LYS A 131 7.78 -12.44 -13.18
N ALA A 132 7.98 -11.81 -12.03
CA ALA A 132 8.95 -12.25 -11.04
C ALA A 132 8.36 -13.31 -10.11
N LEU A 133 9.06 -14.42 -9.93
CA LEU A 133 8.83 -15.35 -8.83
C LEU A 133 9.49 -14.75 -7.58
N VAL A 134 8.67 -14.39 -6.60
CA VAL A 134 9.12 -13.68 -5.40
C VAL A 134 8.92 -14.56 -4.19
N ILE A 135 9.96 -14.60 -3.37
CA ILE A 135 10.09 -15.49 -2.23
C ILE A 135 10.51 -14.69 -1.00
N LEU A 136 10.33 -15.27 0.18
CA LEU A 136 10.75 -14.67 1.45
C LEU A 136 11.95 -15.43 2.03
N ASP A 137 12.78 -14.75 2.83
CA ASP A 137 13.76 -15.43 3.69
C ASP A 137 13.08 -16.35 4.72
N SER A 138 13.87 -17.16 5.44
CA SER A 138 13.40 -18.01 6.52
C SER A 138 12.70 -17.23 7.65
N GLU A 139 13.10 -15.97 7.86
CA GLU A 139 12.48 -15.10 8.86
C GLU A 139 11.20 -14.40 8.36
N GLY A 140 10.86 -14.53 7.07
CA GLY A 140 9.74 -13.82 6.47
C GLY A 140 9.89 -12.29 6.48
N LYS A 141 11.12 -11.77 6.38
CA LYS A 141 11.47 -10.35 6.42
C LYS A 141 11.92 -9.82 5.07
N THR A 142 12.86 -10.48 4.39
CA THR A 142 13.43 -10.00 3.12
C THR A 142 12.81 -10.72 1.92
N GLN A 143 12.48 -9.96 0.88
CA GLN A 143 11.99 -10.50 -0.40
C GLN A 143 13.15 -10.78 -1.35
N TYR A 144 13.09 -11.91 -2.06
CA TYR A 144 14.05 -12.27 -3.11
C TYR A 144 13.32 -12.60 -4.39
N ILE A 145 13.98 -12.31 -5.52
CA ILE A 145 13.54 -12.79 -6.83
C ILE A 145 14.27 -14.09 -7.11
N LEU A 146 13.49 -15.14 -7.37
CA LEU A 146 13.98 -16.46 -7.73
C LEU A 146 14.14 -16.55 -9.25
N ASN A 147 15.32 -16.94 -9.69
CA ASN A 147 15.59 -17.28 -11.08
C ASN A 147 15.15 -18.72 -11.36
N ASP A 148 14.18 -18.86 -12.25
CA ASP A 148 13.59 -20.15 -12.66
C ASP A 148 14.60 -21.10 -13.34
N ARG A 149 15.69 -20.56 -13.93
CA ARG A 149 16.62 -21.38 -14.73
C ARG A 149 17.69 -22.08 -13.90
N ASP A 150 18.20 -21.40 -12.89
CA ASP A 150 19.37 -21.84 -12.11
C ASP A 150 19.08 -21.93 -10.61
N GLY A 151 17.86 -21.59 -10.17
CA GLY A 151 17.46 -21.59 -8.77
C GLY A 151 18.08 -20.48 -7.94
N THR A 152 18.92 -19.61 -8.53
CA THR A 152 19.57 -18.54 -7.79
C THR A 152 18.58 -17.49 -7.32
N THR A 153 18.89 -16.86 -6.19
CA THR A 153 18.05 -15.82 -5.59
C THR A 153 18.81 -14.49 -5.58
N ARG A 154 18.10 -13.40 -5.83
CA ARG A 154 18.62 -12.04 -5.67
C ARG A 154 17.76 -11.26 -4.69
N PRO A 155 18.33 -10.62 -3.67
CA PRO A 155 17.55 -9.81 -2.74
C PRO A 155 16.93 -8.62 -3.49
N ILE A 156 15.71 -8.27 -3.12
CA ILE A 156 15.07 -7.04 -3.58
C ILE A 156 15.58 -5.90 -2.69
N ALA A 157 16.07 -4.82 -3.31
CA ALA A 157 16.53 -3.65 -2.60
C ALA A 157 15.38 -2.97 -1.85
N LYS A 158 15.71 -2.32 -0.73
CA LYS A 158 14.76 -1.56 0.07
C LYS A 158 14.06 -0.47 -0.77
N GLY A 159 12.74 -0.42 -0.71
CA GLY A 159 11.88 0.43 -1.54
C GLY A 159 11.43 -0.22 -2.85
N GLY A 160 12.03 -1.34 -3.25
CA GLY A 160 11.64 -2.11 -4.43
C GLY A 160 10.73 -3.31 -4.13
N GLU A 161 10.36 -3.52 -2.87
CA GLU A 161 9.56 -4.67 -2.43
C GLU A 161 8.17 -4.66 -3.04
N PHE A 162 7.66 -5.84 -3.40
CA PHE A 162 6.31 -5.97 -3.91
C PHE A 162 5.31 -5.82 -2.77
N PHE A 163 4.36 -4.91 -2.92
CA PHE A 163 3.35 -4.67 -1.89
C PHE A 163 2.41 -5.88 -1.72
N SER A 164 2.09 -6.57 -2.82
CA SER A 164 1.34 -7.84 -2.79
C SER A 164 2.02 -8.90 -1.91
N VAL A 165 3.35 -8.97 -1.93
CA VAL A 165 4.13 -9.88 -1.09
C VAL A 165 4.15 -9.41 0.35
N GLU A 166 4.25 -8.11 0.63
CA GLU A 166 4.11 -7.57 1.99
C GLU A 166 2.76 -7.90 2.63
N VAL A 167 1.68 -7.89 1.84
CA VAL A 167 0.35 -8.32 2.29
C VAL A 167 0.39 -9.77 2.74
N LEU A 168 0.93 -10.67 1.91
CA LEU A 168 1.02 -12.10 2.19
C LEU A 168 1.99 -12.42 3.34
N ARG A 169 3.07 -11.66 3.47
CA ARG A 169 4.10 -11.77 4.51
C ARG A 169 3.53 -11.52 5.90
N LYS A 170 2.58 -10.60 6.04
CA LYS A 170 1.94 -10.30 7.32
C LYS A 170 0.63 -11.07 7.54
N PHE A 171 0.05 -11.63 6.48
CA PHE A 171 -1.17 -12.42 6.56
C PHE A 171 -0.90 -13.79 7.19
N ASN A 172 -1.81 -14.23 8.07
CA ASN A 172 -1.85 -15.58 8.62
C ASN A 172 -3.31 -16.05 8.68
N PRO A 173 -3.71 -17.07 7.90
CA PRO A 173 -5.08 -17.57 7.87
C PRO A 173 -5.52 -18.24 9.20
N ASN A 174 -4.59 -18.52 10.11
CA ASN A 174 -4.84 -19.25 11.37
C ASN A 174 -5.10 -18.32 12.58
N LEU A 175 -4.94 -17.00 12.45
CA LEU A 175 -5.03 -16.05 13.58
C LEU A 175 -6.45 -15.65 14.01
N GLY A 176 -7.51 -16.24 13.43
CA GLY A 176 -8.89 -16.09 13.90
C GLY A 176 -9.92 -16.08 12.78
N SER A 177 -11.17 -16.43 13.11
CA SER A 177 -12.27 -16.63 12.16
C SER A 177 -12.69 -15.38 11.36
N ASN A 178 -12.31 -14.18 11.80
CA ASN A 178 -12.82 -12.92 11.25
C ASN A 178 -11.88 -12.22 10.25
N GLU A 179 -10.63 -12.67 10.08
CA GLU A 179 -9.67 -11.96 9.24
C GLU A 179 -9.35 -12.71 7.94
N SER A 180 -10.24 -12.57 6.96
CA SER A 180 -10.02 -13.06 5.60
C SER A 180 -8.91 -12.28 4.89
N LEU A 181 -8.28 -12.89 3.87
CA LEU A 181 -7.29 -12.22 3.03
C LEU A 181 -7.85 -10.94 2.38
N ASP A 182 -9.15 -10.90 2.10
CA ASP A 182 -9.86 -9.74 1.57
C ASP A 182 -9.82 -8.55 2.54
N ASN A 183 -10.17 -8.79 3.80
CA ASN A 183 -10.16 -7.78 4.86
C ASN A 183 -8.74 -7.35 5.19
N TRP A 184 -7.81 -8.32 5.23
CA TRP A 184 -6.40 -8.08 5.47
C TRP A 184 -5.77 -7.19 4.39
N THR A 185 -5.99 -7.53 3.12
CA THR A 185 -5.51 -6.74 1.98
C THR A 185 -6.10 -5.34 2.00
N HIS A 186 -7.40 -5.21 2.29
CA HIS A 186 -8.05 -3.90 2.42
C HIS A 186 -7.41 -3.06 3.52
N ARG A 187 -7.19 -3.64 4.70
CA ARG A 187 -6.57 -2.96 5.84
C ARG A 187 -5.16 -2.48 5.52
N LEU A 188 -4.31 -3.36 4.98
CA LEU A 188 -2.93 -3.00 4.65
C LEU A 188 -2.85 -1.99 3.51
N THR A 189 -3.70 -2.08 2.49
CA THR A 189 -3.73 -1.10 1.39
C THR A 189 -4.05 0.29 1.92
N ARG A 190 -5.04 0.43 2.81
CA ARG A 190 -5.36 1.72 3.44
C ARG A 190 -4.27 2.21 4.40
N GLN A 191 -3.49 1.30 4.96
CA GLN A 191 -2.39 1.62 5.86
C GLN A 191 -1.07 1.91 5.13
N ASN A 192 -1.01 1.74 3.80
CA ASN A 192 0.18 1.99 3.01
C ASN A 192 0.63 3.46 3.17
N GLU A 193 1.89 3.66 3.55
CA GLU A 193 2.42 4.98 3.88
C GLU A 193 2.54 5.91 2.66
N ASN A 194 2.76 5.35 1.46
CA ASN A 194 2.78 6.14 0.23
C ASN A 194 1.38 6.63 -0.13
N ILE A 195 0.35 5.79 -0.01
CA ILE A 195 -1.05 6.21 -0.16
C ILE A 195 -1.42 7.27 0.87
N LYS A 196 -1.07 7.08 2.15
CA LYS A 196 -1.34 8.11 3.18
C LYS A 196 -0.66 9.43 2.85
N SER A 197 0.60 9.37 2.42
CA SER A 197 1.37 10.56 2.05
C SER A 197 0.75 11.29 0.86
N PHE A 198 0.31 10.55 -0.17
CA PHE A 198 -0.42 11.11 -1.30
C PHE A 198 -1.74 11.75 -0.87
N LEU A 199 -2.57 11.06 -0.06
CA LEU A 199 -3.84 11.61 0.44
C LEU A 199 -3.63 12.88 1.27
N TRP A 200 -2.52 12.97 2.01
CA TRP A 200 -2.17 14.17 2.76
C TRP A 200 -1.87 15.39 1.87
N GLU A 201 -1.39 15.21 0.64
CA GLU A 201 -1.17 16.32 -0.30
C GLU A 201 -2.48 17.03 -0.66
N PHE A 202 -3.62 16.33 -0.53
CA PHE A 202 -4.97 16.87 -0.70
C PHE A 202 -5.65 17.22 0.63
N GLY A 203 -4.91 17.17 1.74
CA GLY A 203 -5.43 17.39 3.07
C GLY A 203 -6.37 16.31 3.61
N LEU A 204 -6.34 15.12 3.02
CA LEU A 204 -7.19 13.99 3.41
C LEU A 204 -6.43 12.98 4.26
N ALA A 205 -7.13 12.10 4.97
CA ALA A 205 -6.53 11.08 5.84
C ALA A 205 -5.59 11.65 6.94
N THR A 206 -5.75 12.92 7.30
CA THR A 206 -4.98 13.52 8.37
C THR A 206 -5.43 12.99 9.74
N PRO A 207 -4.48 12.83 10.68
CA PRO A 207 -4.84 12.46 12.05
C PRO A 207 -5.72 13.51 12.74
N SER A 208 -5.61 14.79 12.34
CA SER A 208 -6.38 15.94 12.80
C SER A 208 -6.19 17.14 11.85
N ASP A 209 -7.09 18.12 11.93
CA ASP A 209 -7.00 19.38 11.18
C ASP A 209 -5.67 20.10 11.43
N TRP A 210 -5.22 20.12 12.69
CA TRP A 210 -3.91 20.65 13.09
C TRP A 210 -2.72 19.86 12.51
N GLY A 211 -2.94 18.58 12.20
CA GLY A 211 -1.96 17.74 11.53
C GLY A 211 -1.65 18.19 10.11
N LEU A 212 -2.60 18.88 9.43
CA LEU A 212 -2.38 19.51 8.13
C LEU A 212 -1.31 20.59 8.22
N LEU A 213 -1.47 21.49 9.19
CA LEU A 213 -0.61 22.66 9.36
C LEU A 213 0.80 22.30 9.85
N CYS A 214 0.96 21.13 10.49
CA CYS A 214 2.26 20.68 10.99
C CYS A 214 3.25 20.25 9.90
N LYS A 215 2.83 20.02 8.65
CA LYS A 215 3.72 19.65 7.55
C LYS A 215 3.93 20.81 6.58
N SER A 216 4.99 20.75 5.78
CA SER A 216 5.23 21.72 4.71
C SER A 216 3.97 21.89 3.86
N ILE A 217 3.55 23.15 3.67
CA ILE A 217 2.40 23.49 2.83
C ILE A 217 2.63 22.87 1.44
N PRO A 218 1.76 21.98 0.95
CA PRO A 218 1.84 21.43 -0.39
C PRO A 218 1.92 22.54 -1.44
N ARG A 219 2.73 22.34 -2.49
CA ARG A 219 2.86 23.34 -3.59
C ARG A 219 1.52 23.67 -4.27
N SER A 220 0.58 22.73 -4.27
CA SER A 220 -0.78 22.94 -4.77
C SER A 220 -1.53 24.00 -3.96
N LEU A 221 -1.28 24.11 -2.66
CA LEU A 221 -1.92 25.08 -1.76
C LEU A 221 -1.16 26.40 -1.67
N SER A 222 0.14 26.44 -2.01
CA SER A 222 0.93 27.68 -1.90
C SER A 222 0.46 28.81 -2.82
N GLY A 223 -0.27 28.50 -3.90
CA GLY A 223 -0.85 29.53 -4.78
C GLY A 223 -2.22 30.05 -4.32
N LEU A 224 -2.84 29.41 -3.33
CA LEU A 224 -4.17 29.76 -2.81
C LEU A 224 -4.09 30.56 -1.50
N LEU A 225 -2.95 30.50 -0.82
CA LEU A 225 -2.73 31.17 0.45
C LEU A 225 -2.19 32.58 0.20
N SER A 226 -2.74 33.56 0.93
CA SER A 226 -2.16 34.89 0.97
C SER A 226 -0.81 34.87 1.70
N THR A 227 -0.05 35.96 1.58
CA THR A 227 1.19 36.13 2.36
C THR A 227 0.91 36.07 3.86
N GLU A 228 -0.22 36.63 4.31
CA GLU A 228 -0.65 36.62 5.71
C GLU A 228 -0.92 35.19 6.20
N ASP A 229 -1.61 34.37 5.40
CA ASP A 229 -1.86 32.97 5.72
C ASP A 229 -0.55 32.18 5.85
N TYR A 230 0.44 32.47 4.99
CA TYR A 230 1.74 31.81 5.05
C TYR A 230 2.47 32.10 6.36
N GLU A 231 2.46 33.36 6.80
CA GLU A 231 3.08 33.74 8.07
C GLU A 231 2.36 33.12 9.28
N ILE A 232 1.03 33.03 9.26
CA ILE A 232 0.25 32.34 10.30
C ILE A 232 0.66 30.86 10.38
N VAL A 233 0.73 30.17 9.25
CA VAL A 233 1.12 28.75 9.21
C VAL A 233 2.58 28.58 9.66
N LYS A 234 3.47 29.49 9.30
CA LYS A 234 4.88 29.46 9.72
C LYS A 234 5.05 29.69 11.22
N ALA A 235 4.32 30.65 11.80
CA ALA A 235 4.29 30.88 13.24
C ALA A 235 3.75 29.63 13.96
N PHE A 236 2.66 29.05 13.46
CA PHE A 236 2.12 27.79 13.96
C PHE A 236 3.18 26.68 13.92
N GLN A 237 3.77 26.42 12.75
CA GLN A 237 4.78 25.36 12.58
C GLN A 237 5.96 25.52 13.53
N THR A 238 6.44 26.76 13.71
CA THR A 238 7.56 27.08 14.60
C THR A 238 7.27 26.67 16.04
N VAL A 239 6.13 27.09 16.58
CA VAL A 239 5.74 26.79 17.98
C VAL A 239 5.36 25.32 18.14
N TYR A 240 4.51 24.81 17.24
CA TYR A 240 3.94 23.47 17.37
C TYR A 240 4.97 22.36 17.12
N GLN A 241 5.83 22.49 16.11
CA GLN A 241 6.86 21.47 15.84
C GLN A 241 7.91 21.43 16.95
N ARG A 242 8.34 22.59 17.47
CA ARG A 242 9.24 22.68 18.62
C ARG A 242 8.69 21.92 19.82
N ASP A 243 7.46 22.22 20.22
CA ASP A 243 6.85 21.62 21.40
C ASP A 243 6.67 20.11 21.26
N ARG A 244 6.35 19.63 20.05
CA ARG A 244 6.26 18.19 19.77
C ARG A 244 7.61 17.49 19.84
N LEU A 245 8.68 18.12 19.37
CA LEU A 245 10.03 17.59 19.51
C LEU A 245 10.42 17.49 20.99
N ASN A 246 10.13 18.52 21.77
CA ASN A 246 10.44 18.58 23.20
C ASN A 246 9.64 17.55 24.02
N THR A 247 8.36 17.35 23.68
CA THR A 247 7.46 16.43 24.40
C THR A 247 7.46 15.00 23.87
N ARG A 248 8.16 14.74 22.74
CA ARG A 248 8.17 13.45 22.02
C ARG A 248 6.78 12.90 21.70
N GLN A 249 5.77 13.76 21.58
CA GLN A 249 4.39 13.33 21.33
C GLN A 249 4.25 12.69 19.94
N ARG A 250 3.82 11.43 19.92
CA ARG A 250 3.48 10.68 18.69
C ARG A 250 1.97 10.65 18.49
N GLY A 251 1.51 10.68 17.24
CA GLY A 251 0.09 10.56 16.89
C GLY A 251 -0.59 11.86 16.49
N ARG A 252 -1.90 11.98 16.80
CA ARG A 252 -2.77 13.12 16.41
C ARG A 252 -2.21 14.44 16.93
N CYS A 253 -2.25 15.48 16.11
CA CYS A 253 -1.93 16.83 16.58
C CYS A 253 -3.15 17.35 17.35
N SER A 254 -2.94 17.73 18.61
CA SER A 254 -3.96 18.37 19.44
C SER A 254 -4.28 19.77 18.92
N GLU A 255 -5.30 20.38 19.49
CA GLU A 255 -5.55 21.80 19.36
C GLU A 255 -4.48 22.63 20.09
N PRO A 256 -4.10 23.82 19.61
CA PRO A 256 -3.19 24.71 20.31
C PRO A 256 -3.69 25.13 21.69
N THR A 257 -2.79 25.09 22.67
CA THR A 257 -3.06 25.64 24.00
C THR A 257 -3.08 27.16 23.98
N ALA A 258 -3.71 27.79 24.98
CA ALA A 258 -3.70 29.24 25.11
C ALA A 258 -2.29 29.85 25.13
N SER A 259 -1.32 29.16 25.78
CA SER A 259 0.08 29.59 25.80
C SER A 259 0.72 29.53 24.41
N GLN A 260 0.44 28.48 23.63
CA GLN A 260 0.94 28.34 22.27
C GLN A 260 0.36 29.41 21.35
N LEU A 261 -0.95 29.71 21.47
CA LEU A 261 -1.60 30.77 20.70
C LEU A 261 -1.00 32.15 21.01
N GLN A 262 -0.74 32.43 22.29
CA GLN A 262 -0.14 33.70 22.69
C GLN A 262 1.29 33.86 22.16
N GLU A 263 2.04 32.76 22.09
CA GLU A 263 3.38 32.75 21.48
C GLU A 263 3.33 32.94 19.95
N MET A 264 2.40 32.27 19.26
CA MET A 264 2.19 32.46 17.82
C MET A 264 1.83 33.91 17.50
N LEU A 265 0.95 34.53 18.29
CA LEU A 265 0.62 35.96 18.17
C LEU A 265 1.85 36.85 18.32
N HIS A 266 2.72 36.55 19.28
CA HIS A 266 3.94 37.32 19.49
C HIS A 266 4.89 37.24 18.28
N LEU A 267 5.08 36.04 17.70
CA LEU A 267 5.90 35.86 16.50
C LEU A 267 5.37 36.65 15.30
N LEU A 268 4.05 36.61 15.08
CA LEU A 268 3.40 37.36 14.00
C LEU A 268 3.56 38.87 14.18
N GLN A 269 3.39 39.39 15.40
CA GLN A 269 3.59 40.80 15.71
C GLN A 269 5.03 41.25 15.46
N GLN A 270 6.03 40.42 15.82
CA GLN A 270 7.44 40.72 15.56
C GLN A 270 7.74 40.81 14.06
N GLN A 271 7.15 39.92 13.24
CA GLN A 271 7.35 39.96 11.78
C GLN A 271 6.70 41.18 11.14
N ILE A 272 5.52 41.59 11.60
CA ILE A 272 4.86 42.82 11.14
C ILE A 272 5.71 44.05 11.47
N LEU A 273 6.27 44.11 12.68
CA LEU A 273 7.19 45.17 13.10
C LEU A 273 8.47 45.20 12.26
N LEU A 274 9.05 44.05 11.93
CA LEU A 274 10.22 43.96 11.06
C LEU A 274 9.92 44.45 9.64
N PHE A 275 8.74 44.15 9.08
CA PHE A 275 8.32 44.65 7.78
C PHE A 275 8.15 46.18 7.76
N LEU A 276 7.63 46.76 8.85
CA LEU A 276 7.44 48.22 9.00
C LEU A 276 8.75 49.00 9.25
N ILE A 277 9.83 48.33 9.66
CA ILE A 277 11.14 48.96 9.90
C ILE A 277 12.03 48.92 8.64
N ILE A 278 11.74 48.01 7.70
CA ILE A 278 12.54 47.76 6.49
C ILE A 278 11.96 48.47 5.24
N HIS A 279 10.80 49.14 5.37
CA HIS A 279 10.19 49.99 4.34
C HIS A 279 9.99 51.42 4.87
#